data_AF-A0A7Y1TU25-F1
#
_entry.id   AF-A0A7Y1TU25-F1
#
_cell.length_a   1.000
_cell.length_b   1.000
_cell.length_c   1.000
_cell.angle_alpha   90.00
_cell.angle_beta   90.00
_cell.angle_gamma   90.00
#
_symmetry.space_group_name_H-M   'P 1'
#
loop_
_entity.id
_entity.type
_entity.pdbx_description
1 polymer ?
#
loop_
_entity_poly.entity_id
_entity_poly.type
_entity_poly.pdbx_seq_one_letter_code
_entity_poly.pdbx_strand_id
1 'polypeptide(L)'
;MVNETTGPDDGFGSNAWLVDQMQRRFLDDPASVSAEWHAYFSGEAVSADPVATPTAPDAAAPAGPVAAAPAAPAVPVAPVAPVAPTPANDPGEPESAEIRGPGKVIVERMEASRELPTATSVRTFPSKLLEVNRRIINNQLTRFGGGKVSFTHLIGWAVVKAVTARPAMNTSYREVDGKPHRVTPANVNLGLAIDMERKDGTRTLLVPSIKSADTMTFQEFWGAYEDVVNRSRTGKITPDDFAGTTITLTNPGTVGTVQSVPRLMPGQGTIVGVGAIGYPPEYQAADSRVLAQTGVGRVITMTSTYDHRVIQGAESGLFLRRVHQLLLGEDGFYDEIFEAMGIPYVPARWADDTNPEPGSRPWAEKQARVFQLINMYRVRGHLIADLDPLRQEPPAIHAELDPITYGLTIWDLDREFATGNLGGKTQMTLGNILGTVRDAYCRTIGIEYMHIQEPDQKRWIQVHAEGRTDEPDDEAKRRILKKLTQAGAFERFLH
;
A
#
# COMPACT_ATOMS: atom_id res chain seq x y z
N MET A 1 -0.61 -33.64 38.29
CA MET A 1 0.72 -33.02 38.34
C MET A 1 1.68 -33.88 37.54
N VAL A 2 1.99 -33.48 36.30
CA VAL A 2 3.34 -33.61 35.72
C VAL A 2 3.47 -32.41 34.77
N ASN A 3 4.49 -31.59 35.03
CA ASN A 3 4.79 -30.32 34.36
C ASN A 3 5.38 -30.54 32.96
N GLU A 4 4.87 -29.80 31.98
CA GLU A 4 5.57 -29.46 30.74
C GLU A 4 6.61 -28.38 31.04
N THR A 5 7.87 -28.62 30.68
CA THR A 5 8.93 -27.60 30.65
C THR A 5 8.92 -26.91 29.28
N THR A 6 8.38 -25.70 29.28
CA THR A 6 8.50 -24.67 28.24
C THR A 6 9.97 -24.30 27.99
N GLY A 7 10.38 -24.25 26.71
CA GLY A 7 11.64 -23.64 26.29
C GLY A 7 11.61 -22.11 26.44
N PRO A 8 12.78 -21.44 26.51
CA PRO A 8 12.85 -20.02 26.83
C PRO A 8 12.31 -19.15 25.67
N ASP A 9 11.36 -18.27 25.99
CA ASP A 9 10.95 -17.13 25.17
C ASP A 9 12.15 -16.18 25.00
N ASP A 10 12.78 -16.20 23.83
CA ASP A 10 13.90 -15.32 23.52
C ASP A 10 13.40 -13.91 23.15
N GLY A 11 13.74 -12.94 24.00
CA GLY A 11 13.30 -11.54 23.97
C GLY A 11 13.78 -10.67 22.80
N PHE A 12 13.99 -11.24 21.61
CA PHE A 12 14.55 -10.54 20.44
C PHE A 12 13.52 -9.97 19.45
N GLY A 13 12.23 -10.21 19.66
CA GLY A 13 11.15 -9.55 18.92
C GLY A 13 11.34 -9.53 17.40
N SER A 14 11.22 -8.36 16.78
CA SER A 14 11.32 -8.15 15.31
C SER A 14 12.66 -8.55 14.68
N ASN A 15 13.68 -8.86 15.48
CA ASN A 15 15.00 -9.28 15.02
C ASN A 15 15.21 -10.81 15.09
N ALA A 16 14.17 -11.59 15.41
CA ALA A 16 14.25 -13.05 15.46
C ALA A 16 14.78 -13.68 14.16
N TRP A 17 14.44 -13.09 13.00
CA TRP A 17 14.95 -13.55 11.70
C TRP A 17 16.46 -13.41 11.55
N LEU A 18 17.07 -12.39 12.18
CA LEU A 18 18.50 -12.14 12.11
C LEU A 18 19.25 -13.12 13.02
N VAL A 19 18.70 -13.43 14.20
CA VAL A 19 19.26 -14.45 15.11
C VAL A 19 19.24 -15.82 14.44
N ASP A 20 18.13 -16.22 13.82
CA ASP A 20 18.01 -17.48 13.06
C ASP A 20 19.00 -17.52 11.87
N GLN A 21 19.16 -16.40 11.15
CA GLN A 21 20.14 -16.30 10.07
C GLN A 21 21.60 -16.44 10.57
N MET A 22 21.94 -15.81 11.69
CA MET A 22 23.27 -15.91 12.29
C MET A 22 23.54 -17.29 12.88
N GLN A 23 22.52 -17.94 13.44
CA GLN A 23 22.61 -19.31 13.95
C GLN A 23 22.90 -20.31 12.82
N ARG A 24 22.22 -20.18 11.68
CA ARG A 24 22.48 -21.01 10.49
C ARG A 24 23.90 -20.83 9.97
N ARG A 25 24.38 -19.58 9.90
CA ARG A 25 25.77 -19.28 9.49
C ARG A 25 26.79 -19.88 10.46
N PHE A 26 26.53 -19.81 11.76
CA PHE A 26 27.38 -20.41 12.78
C PHE A 26 27.43 -21.95 12.69
N LEU A 27 26.30 -22.60 12.39
CA LEU A 27 26.24 -24.05 12.19
C LEU A 27 26.98 -24.51 10.92
N ASP A 28 26.96 -23.71 9.85
CA ASP A 28 27.67 -24.02 8.59
C ASP A 28 29.17 -23.74 8.69
N ASP A 29 29.58 -22.57 9.22
CA ASP A 29 30.97 -22.18 9.48
C ASP A 29 31.05 -21.23 10.69
N PRO A 30 31.56 -21.70 11.86
CA PRO A 30 31.65 -20.88 13.06
C PRO A 30 32.48 -19.60 12.90
N ALA A 31 33.47 -19.57 12.00
CA ALA A 31 34.30 -18.39 11.76
C ALA A 31 33.60 -17.30 10.92
N SER A 32 32.42 -17.60 10.38
CA SER A 32 31.65 -16.70 9.50
C SER A 32 30.80 -15.67 10.25
N VAL A 33 30.71 -15.78 11.58
CA VAL A 33 29.98 -14.85 12.46
C VAL A 33 30.96 -14.09 13.36
N SER A 34 30.56 -12.90 13.85
CA SER A 34 31.42 -12.10 14.74
C SER A 34 31.68 -12.82 16.06
N ALA A 35 32.73 -12.39 16.78
CA ALA A 35 33.09 -12.97 18.08
C ALA A 35 31.93 -12.90 19.09
N GLU A 36 31.07 -11.87 19.03
CA GLU A 36 29.91 -11.76 19.93
C GLU A 36 28.84 -12.82 19.61
N TRP A 37 28.57 -13.07 18.33
CA TRP A 37 27.65 -14.14 17.89
C TRP A 37 28.21 -15.52 18.20
N HIS A 38 29.53 -15.69 18.04
CA HIS A 38 30.20 -16.93 18.38
C HIS A 38 30.08 -17.23 19.87
N ALA A 39 30.28 -16.24 20.75
CA ALA A 39 30.12 -16.40 22.20
C ALA A 39 28.67 -16.65 22.61
N TYR A 40 27.71 -15.97 21.96
CA TYR A 40 26.28 -16.16 22.19
C TYR A 40 25.81 -17.58 21.84
N PHE A 41 26.25 -18.15 20.71
CA PHE A 41 25.87 -19.51 20.32
C PHE A 41 26.73 -20.63 20.96
N SER A 42 27.95 -20.34 21.42
CA SER A 42 28.80 -21.28 22.16
C SER A 42 28.41 -21.42 23.64
N GLY A 43 27.55 -20.54 24.14
CA GLY A 43 27.13 -20.52 25.55
C GLY A 43 28.21 -19.98 26.50
N GLU A 44 29.22 -19.27 25.98
CA GLU A 44 30.22 -18.59 26.81
C GLU A 44 29.60 -17.30 27.38
N ALA A 45 29.57 -17.18 28.70
CA ALA A 45 28.96 -16.05 29.37
C ALA A 45 29.74 -14.76 29.11
N VAL A 46 29.16 -13.85 28.33
CA VAL A 46 29.63 -12.47 28.17
C VAL A 46 28.64 -11.55 28.88
N SER A 47 29.12 -10.81 29.88
CA SER A 47 28.35 -9.82 30.63
C SER A 47 27.81 -8.74 29.68
N ALA A 48 26.49 -8.62 29.61
CA ALA A 48 25.79 -7.61 28.81
C ALA A 48 25.69 -6.28 29.56
N ASP A 49 26.28 -5.22 29.02
CA ASP A 49 25.86 -3.85 29.31
C ASP A 49 24.79 -3.40 28.27
N PRO A 50 23.73 -2.69 28.69
CA PRO A 50 22.59 -2.38 27.84
C PRO A 50 22.90 -1.26 26.82
N VAL A 51 22.56 -1.52 25.55
CA VAL A 51 22.64 -0.54 24.45
C VAL A 51 21.56 0.53 24.62
N ALA A 52 22.00 1.77 24.78
CA ALA A 52 21.17 2.97 24.89
C ALA A 52 20.83 3.60 23.52
N THR A 53 19.64 4.20 23.46
CA THR A 53 19.05 5.01 22.38
C THR A 53 19.91 6.24 22.02
N PRO A 54 20.02 6.65 20.74
CA PRO A 54 20.78 7.84 20.37
C PRO A 54 19.95 9.13 20.51
N THR A 55 20.45 10.07 21.30
CA THR A 55 20.07 11.50 21.29
C THR A 55 21.25 12.37 20.83
N ALA A 56 20.91 13.50 20.20
CA ALA A 56 21.74 14.45 19.47
C ALA A 56 22.94 15.06 20.26
N PRO A 57 23.93 15.63 19.55
CA PRO A 57 25.22 16.02 20.14
C PRO A 57 25.24 17.48 20.61
N ASP A 58 25.97 17.75 21.70
CA ASP A 58 26.67 19.03 21.85
C ASP A 58 27.95 18.91 22.71
N ALA A 59 28.94 19.69 22.26
CA ALA A 59 30.06 20.33 22.95
C ALA A 59 31.16 19.54 23.70
N ALA A 60 32.36 19.72 23.12
CA ALA A 60 33.61 20.16 23.77
C ALA A 60 34.60 19.13 24.38
N ALA A 61 35.71 19.02 23.64
CA ALA A 61 37.14 18.72 23.91
C ALA A 61 37.70 18.96 25.36
N PRO A 62 38.98 18.61 25.70
CA PRO A 62 40.10 18.25 24.81
C PRO A 62 41.13 17.15 25.25
N ALA A 63 41.84 16.66 24.23
CA ALA A 63 43.28 16.38 24.09
C ALA A 63 44.08 15.47 25.05
N GLY A 64 44.77 14.50 24.44
CA GLY A 64 46.02 13.89 24.91
C GLY A 64 46.72 13.11 23.77
N PRO A 65 48.04 13.28 23.53
CA PRO A 65 48.67 12.98 22.23
C PRO A 65 49.40 11.63 22.21
N VAL A 66 49.48 10.96 21.05
CA VAL A 66 50.49 9.91 20.85
C VAL A 66 51.17 10.02 19.48
N ALA A 67 52.47 10.30 19.61
CA ALA A 67 53.63 10.14 18.76
C ALA A 67 53.55 9.26 17.50
N ALA A 68 54.21 9.79 16.45
CA ALA A 68 54.55 9.15 15.19
C ALA A 68 55.92 8.44 15.23
N ALA A 69 56.09 7.39 14.41
CA ALA A 69 57.33 6.97 13.71
C ALA A 69 57.03 5.72 12.84
N PRO A 70 57.90 5.32 11.88
CA PRO A 70 58.31 6.04 10.67
C PRO A 70 58.17 5.18 9.38
N ALA A 71 58.36 5.84 8.22
CA ALA A 71 58.17 5.30 6.87
C ALA A 71 59.36 4.48 6.33
N ALA A 72 59.08 3.62 5.33
CA ALA A 72 60.03 2.94 4.46
C ALA A 72 59.78 3.33 2.97
N PRO A 73 60.79 3.21 2.08
CA PRO A 73 61.03 4.17 0.99
C PRO A 73 60.37 3.87 -0.36
N ALA A 74 60.17 4.93 -1.14
CA ALA A 74 59.52 4.96 -2.45
C ALA A 74 60.45 4.65 -3.63
N VAL A 75 59.86 4.05 -4.68
CA VAL A 75 60.43 3.85 -6.02
C VAL A 75 60.08 5.07 -6.90
N PRO A 76 60.98 5.58 -7.76
CA PRO A 76 60.76 6.85 -8.48
C PRO A 76 59.91 6.68 -9.74
N VAL A 77 58.87 7.51 -9.90
CA VAL A 77 58.11 7.68 -11.14
C VAL A 77 58.39 9.08 -11.72
N ALA A 78 58.60 9.13 -13.03
CA ALA A 78 58.93 10.28 -13.86
C ALA A 78 57.89 11.43 -13.79
N PRO A 79 58.26 12.67 -14.18
CA PRO A 79 57.55 13.88 -13.77
C PRO A 79 56.27 14.12 -14.59
N VAL A 80 55.13 14.23 -13.89
CA VAL A 80 53.90 14.82 -14.41
C VAL A 80 53.96 16.33 -14.20
N ALA A 81 53.63 17.09 -15.24
CA ALA A 81 53.59 18.55 -15.26
C ALA A 81 52.78 19.14 -14.07
N PRO A 82 53.13 20.34 -13.58
CA PRO A 82 52.55 20.88 -12.36
C PRO A 82 51.07 21.22 -12.56
N VAL A 83 50.20 20.47 -11.89
CA VAL A 83 48.82 20.88 -11.63
C VAL A 83 48.91 22.03 -10.63
N ALA A 84 48.41 23.21 -11.03
CA ALA A 84 48.31 24.36 -10.13
C ALA A 84 47.55 23.95 -8.85
N PRO A 85 48.04 24.33 -7.66
CA PRO A 85 47.36 23.99 -6.41
C PRO A 85 45.97 24.63 -6.42
N THR A 86 44.94 23.79 -6.30
CA THR A 86 43.60 24.24 -5.92
C THR A 86 43.75 24.95 -4.56
N PRO A 87 43.21 26.16 -4.37
CA PRO A 87 43.26 26.82 -3.08
C PRO A 87 42.60 25.89 -2.05
N ALA A 88 43.28 25.65 -0.94
CA ALA A 88 42.67 25.03 0.22
C ALA A 88 41.51 25.94 0.65
N ASN A 89 40.28 25.41 0.63
CA ASN A 89 39.11 26.12 1.12
C ASN A 89 39.37 26.54 2.58
N ASP A 90 39.16 27.83 2.86
CA ASP A 90 39.21 28.36 4.22
C ASP A 90 38.12 27.65 5.06
N PRO A 91 38.44 27.14 6.27
CA PRO A 91 37.47 26.51 7.14
C PRO A 91 36.51 27.59 7.68
N GLY A 92 35.48 27.90 6.91
CA GLY A 92 34.51 28.96 7.20
C GLY A 92 33.75 29.49 5.98
N GLU A 93 34.22 29.23 4.76
CA GLU A 93 33.48 29.62 3.55
C GLU A 93 32.41 28.59 3.19
N PRO A 94 31.19 29.03 2.81
CA PRO A 94 30.14 28.11 2.38
C PRO A 94 30.57 27.41 1.10
N GLU A 95 30.56 26.07 1.12
CA GLU A 95 30.82 25.27 -0.07
C GLU A 95 29.76 25.58 -1.14
N SER A 96 30.22 26.10 -2.29
CA SER A 96 29.38 26.43 -3.44
C SER A 96 29.61 25.42 -4.56
N ALA A 97 28.55 24.73 -4.97
CA ALA A 97 28.58 23.76 -6.06
C ALA A 97 27.59 24.16 -7.18
N GLU A 98 28.03 24.07 -8.43
CA GLU A 98 27.19 24.37 -9.59
C GLU A 98 26.16 23.26 -9.84
N ILE A 99 24.88 23.62 -9.99
CA ILE A 99 23.80 22.68 -10.31
C ILE A 99 23.82 22.39 -11.82
N ARG A 100 24.08 21.13 -12.20
CA ARG A 100 24.17 20.68 -13.60
C ARG A 100 23.14 19.58 -13.93
N GLY A 101 22.96 19.33 -15.24
CA GLY A 101 22.16 18.21 -15.75
C GLY A 101 20.68 18.28 -15.33
N PRO A 102 20.09 17.17 -14.84
CA PRO A 102 18.69 17.15 -14.41
C PRO A 102 18.33 18.18 -13.33
N GLY A 103 19.27 18.56 -12.47
CA GLY A 103 19.05 19.58 -11.45
C GLY A 103 18.79 20.97 -12.05
N LYS A 104 19.48 21.31 -13.15
CA LYS A 104 19.25 22.58 -13.87
C LYS A 104 17.84 22.63 -14.47
N VAL A 105 17.37 21.52 -15.03
CA VAL A 105 16.01 21.42 -15.59
C VAL A 105 14.94 21.61 -14.50
N ILE A 106 15.19 21.12 -13.28
CA ILE A 106 14.29 21.37 -12.13
C ILE A 106 14.24 22.87 -11.83
N VAL A 107 15.39 23.55 -11.75
CA VAL A 107 15.45 25.00 -11.50
C VAL A 107 14.64 25.76 -12.57
N GLU A 108 14.88 25.48 -13.85
CA GLU A 108 14.15 26.12 -14.97
C GLU A 108 12.62 25.91 -14.86
N ARG A 109 12.18 24.70 -14.53
CA ARG A 109 10.75 24.38 -14.35
C ARG A 109 10.13 25.05 -13.13
N MET A 110 10.87 25.12 -12.02
CA MET A 110 10.40 25.77 -10.79
C MET A 110 10.32 27.29 -10.96
N GLU A 111 11.26 27.91 -11.67
CA GLU A 111 11.18 29.32 -12.04
C GLU A 111 9.96 29.58 -12.92
N ALA A 112 9.73 28.78 -13.96
CA ALA A 112 8.53 28.90 -14.80
C ALA A 112 7.21 28.71 -14.02
N SER A 113 7.21 27.85 -13.00
CA SER A 113 6.06 27.67 -12.10
C SER A 113 5.71 28.92 -11.28
N ARG A 114 6.65 29.87 -11.08
CA ARG A 114 6.40 31.10 -10.31
C ARG A 114 5.44 32.05 -11.00
N GLU A 115 5.38 32.00 -12.32
CA GLU A 115 4.52 32.87 -13.14
C GLU A 115 3.05 32.42 -13.14
N LEU A 116 2.77 31.19 -12.69
CA LEU A 116 1.42 30.68 -12.61
C LEU A 116 0.73 31.22 -11.35
N PRO A 117 -0.36 32.00 -11.49
CA PRO A 117 -1.18 32.43 -10.37
C PRO A 117 -2.02 31.24 -9.89
N THR A 118 -1.40 30.39 -9.08
CA THR A 118 -2.05 29.19 -8.56
C THR A 118 -2.92 29.49 -7.36
N ALA A 119 -4.04 28.80 -7.24
CA ALA A 119 -4.80 28.69 -6.00
C ALA A 119 -4.92 27.22 -5.60
N THR A 120 -5.21 26.97 -4.31
CA THR A 120 -5.29 25.61 -3.78
C THR A 120 -6.58 25.41 -3.01
N SER A 121 -7.30 24.36 -3.37
CA SER A 121 -8.44 23.84 -2.60
C SER A 121 -8.01 22.59 -1.85
N VAL A 122 -8.56 22.39 -0.65
CA VAL A 122 -8.22 21.27 0.24
C VAL A 122 -9.51 20.58 0.65
N ARG A 123 -9.49 19.24 0.69
CA ARG A 123 -10.60 18.44 1.21
C ARG A 123 -10.06 17.24 1.96
N THR A 124 -10.57 17.03 3.17
CA THR A 124 -10.32 15.83 3.97
C THR A 124 -11.54 14.92 3.93
N PHE A 125 -11.33 13.62 3.81
CA PHE A 125 -12.41 12.64 3.75
C PHE A 125 -12.00 11.26 4.32
N PRO A 126 -12.97 10.42 4.74
CA PRO A 126 -12.69 9.11 5.30
C PRO A 126 -12.09 8.15 4.26
N SER A 127 -11.13 7.33 4.71
CA SER A 127 -10.46 6.32 3.87
C SER A 127 -10.96 4.90 4.10
N LYS A 128 -11.89 4.70 5.05
CA LYS A 128 -12.36 3.37 5.49
C LYS A 128 -12.78 2.45 4.33
N LEU A 129 -13.66 2.92 3.44
CA LEU A 129 -14.13 2.08 2.33
C LEU A 129 -13.02 1.75 1.33
N LEU A 130 -12.17 2.73 1.03
CA LEU A 130 -10.98 2.58 0.20
C LEU A 130 -10.05 1.50 0.76
N GLU A 131 -9.81 1.48 2.07
CA GLU A 131 -9.01 0.45 2.73
C GLU A 131 -9.63 -0.94 2.65
N VAL A 132 -10.93 -1.05 2.92
CA VAL A 132 -11.65 -2.32 2.93
C VAL A 132 -11.67 -2.94 1.53
N ASN A 133 -12.04 -2.16 0.51
CA ASN A 133 -12.08 -2.66 -0.87
C ASN A 133 -10.68 -2.98 -1.40
N ARG A 134 -9.66 -2.16 -1.07
CA ARG A 134 -8.26 -2.50 -1.39
C ARG A 134 -7.81 -3.81 -0.74
N ARG A 135 -8.23 -4.09 0.50
CA ARG A 135 -7.93 -5.36 1.19
C ARG A 135 -8.57 -6.54 0.46
N ILE A 136 -9.84 -6.42 0.05
CA ILE A 136 -10.54 -7.46 -0.71
C ILE A 136 -9.82 -7.74 -2.04
N ILE A 137 -9.49 -6.69 -2.81
CA ILE A 137 -8.75 -6.79 -4.08
C ILE A 137 -7.42 -7.53 -3.88
N ASN A 138 -6.59 -7.08 -2.94
CA ASN A 138 -5.27 -7.68 -2.74
C ASN A 138 -5.31 -9.10 -2.18
N ASN A 139 -6.32 -9.42 -1.35
CA ASN A 139 -6.52 -10.79 -0.88
C ASN A 139 -6.83 -11.76 -2.02
N GLN A 140 -7.50 -11.29 -3.07
CA GLN A 140 -7.73 -12.08 -4.27
C GLN A 140 -6.46 -12.16 -5.14
N LEU A 141 -5.82 -11.02 -5.44
CA LEU A 141 -4.65 -10.98 -6.33
C LEU A 141 -3.46 -11.80 -5.82
N THR A 142 -3.18 -11.75 -4.52
CA THR A 142 -2.04 -12.47 -3.91
C THR A 142 -2.14 -13.98 -4.14
N ARG A 143 -3.36 -14.53 -4.29
CA ARG A 143 -3.59 -15.97 -4.47
C ARG A 143 -3.23 -16.48 -5.85
N PHE A 144 -3.36 -15.63 -6.86
CA PHE A 144 -3.03 -15.96 -8.25
C PHE A 144 -1.61 -15.52 -8.61
N GLY A 145 -0.79 -15.13 -7.62
CA GLY A 145 0.55 -14.59 -7.84
C GLY A 145 0.53 -13.23 -8.57
N GLY A 146 -0.59 -12.52 -8.51
CA GLY A 146 -0.75 -11.20 -9.12
C GLY A 146 -0.02 -10.09 -8.36
N GLY A 147 0.18 -8.95 -9.02
CA GLY A 147 0.71 -7.74 -8.39
C GLY A 147 -0.23 -7.20 -7.29
N LYS A 148 0.23 -6.16 -6.56
CA LYS A 148 -0.56 -5.51 -5.51
C LYS A 148 -1.14 -4.18 -5.99
N VAL A 149 -2.41 -3.95 -5.70
CA VAL A 149 -3.05 -2.65 -5.89
C VAL A 149 -2.69 -1.75 -4.70
N SER A 150 -2.14 -0.57 -4.98
CA SER A 150 -1.81 0.47 -4.01
C SER A 150 -3.00 1.43 -3.80
N PHE A 151 -2.98 2.21 -2.71
CA PHE A 151 -3.96 3.28 -2.53
C PHE A 151 -3.89 4.32 -3.66
N THR A 152 -2.68 4.61 -4.13
CA THR A 152 -2.43 5.52 -5.25
C THR A 152 -3.02 5.06 -6.57
N HIS A 153 -3.15 3.74 -6.82
CA HIS A 153 -3.84 3.27 -8.03
C HIS A 153 -5.32 3.63 -7.98
N LEU A 154 -5.98 3.37 -6.84
CA LEU A 154 -7.41 3.66 -6.66
C LEU A 154 -7.68 5.17 -6.65
N ILE A 155 -6.83 5.95 -5.97
CA ILE A 155 -6.95 7.42 -5.94
C ILE A 155 -6.66 8.02 -7.32
N GLY A 156 -5.62 7.54 -8.02
CA GLY A 156 -5.30 7.97 -9.37
C GLY A 156 -6.43 7.68 -10.35
N TRP A 157 -7.05 6.50 -10.24
CA TRP A 157 -8.24 6.15 -11.02
C TRP A 157 -9.43 7.06 -10.71
N ALA A 158 -9.70 7.33 -9.43
CA ALA A 158 -10.73 8.27 -9.02
C ALA A 158 -10.48 9.69 -9.56
N VAL A 159 -9.22 10.13 -9.61
CA VAL A 159 -8.83 11.41 -10.21
C VAL A 159 -9.12 11.43 -11.72
N VAL A 160 -8.75 10.38 -12.46
CA VAL A 160 -9.03 10.26 -13.91
C VAL A 160 -10.54 10.33 -14.18
N LYS A 161 -11.34 9.56 -13.46
CA LYS A 161 -12.81 9.56 -13.59
C LYS A 161 -13.41 10.90 -13.18
N ALA A 162 -12.90 11.53 -12.12
CA ALA A 162 -13.38 12.83 -11.67
C ALA A 162 -13.05 13.96 -12.67
N VAL A 163 -11.87 13.96 -13.30
CA VAL A 163 -11.50 14.91 -14.35
C VAL A 163 -12.34 14.68 -15.60
N THR A 164 -12.62 13.43 -15.96
CA THR A 164 -13.50 13.12 -17.10
C THR A 164 -14.91 13.69 -16.88
N ALA A 165 -15.43 13.62 -15.65
CA ALA A 165 -16.69 14.25 -15.27
C ALA A 165 -16.60 15.79 -15.10
N ARG A 166 -15.38 16.34 -14.97
CA ARG A 166 -15.09 17.76 -14.73
C ARG A 166 -13.95 18.24 -15.65
N PRO A 167 -14.18 18.32 -16.97
CA PRO A 167 -13.12 18.59 -17.94
C PRO A 167 -12.44 19.96 -17.78
N ALA A 168 -13.09 20.91 -17.08
CA ALA A 168 -12.48 22.18 -16.68
C ALA A 168 -11.16 21.99 -15.93
N MET A 169 -11.03 20.95 -15.10
CA MET A 169 -9.81 20.68 -14.33
C MET A 169 -8.63 20.20 -15.19
N ASN A 170 -8.91 19.70 -16.40
CA ASN A 170 -7.88 19.26 -17.36
C ASN A 170 -7.34 20.41 -18.23
N THR A 171 -7.89 21.61 -18.07
CA THR A 171 -7.69 22.72 -18.99
C THR A 171 -6.50 23.58 -18.54
N SER A 172 -5.67 24.02 -19.49
CA SER A 172 -4.52 24.89 -19.19
C SER A 172 -4.63 26.26 -19.86
N TYR A 173 -3.98 27.25 -19.26
CA TYR A 173 -3.77 28.56 -19.87
C TYR A 173 -2.65 28.47 -20.90
N ARG A 174 -2.88 29.03 -22.10
CA ARG A 174 -1.84 29.27 -23.10
C ARG A 174 -2.04 30.61 -23.77
N GLU A 175 -0.95 31.22 -24.20
CA GLU A 175 -1.02 32.34 -25.12
C GLU A 175 -0.90 31.81 -26.56
N VAL A 176 -1.93 32.04 -27.35
CA VAL A 176 -1.96 31.72 -28.78
C VAL A 176 -2.09 33.05 -29.51
N ASP A 177 -1.14 33.35 -30.39
CA ASP A 177 -1.07 34.62 -31.12
C ASP A 177 -1.13 35.87 -30.20
N GLY A 178 -0.47 35.79 -29.04
CA GLY A 178 -0.41 36.86 -28.04
C GLY A 178 -1.72 37.11 -27.29
N LYS A 179 -2.72 36.23 -27.44
CA LYS A 179 -4.01 36.32 -26.74
C LYS A 179 -4.14 35.23 -25.69
N PRO A 180 -4.80 35.51 -24.55
CA PRO A 180 -5.07 34.50 -23.53
C PRO A 180 -6.09 33.48 -24.05
N HIS A 181 -5.70 32.22 -24.09
CA HIS A 181 -6.55 31.10 -24.47
C HIS A 181 -6.69 30.08 -23.33
N ARG A 182 -7.90 29.53 -23.25
CA ARG A 182 -8.22 28.37 -22.45
C ARG A 182 -8.13 27.13 -23.33
N VAL A 183 -7.15 26.27 -23.09
CA VAL A 183 -6.89 25.08 -23.91
C VAL A 183 -7.33 23.83 -23.18
N THR A 184 -8.35 23.17 -23.71
CA THR A 184 -8.84 21.88 -23.20
C THR A 184 -8.22 20.75 -24.03
N PRO A 185 -7.34 19.91 -23.45
CA PRO A 185 -6.77 18.75 -24.14
C PRO A 185 -7.84 17.72 -24.50
N ALA A 186 -7.60 16.94 -25.56
CA ALA A 186 -8.52 15.88 -26.01
C ALA A 186 -8.65 14.74 -24.99
N ASN A 187 -7.55 14.35 -24.37
CA ASN A 187 -7.47 13.21 -23.45
C ASN A 187 -6.91 13.65 -22.08
N VAL A 188 -7.02 12.77 -21.09
CA VAL A 188 -6.42 12.94 -19.76
C VAL A 188 -5.09 12.21 -19.72
N ASN A 189 -3.99 12.96 -19.65
CA ASN A 189 -2.65 12.41 -19.47
C ASN A 189 -2.22 12.60 -18.01
N LEU A 190 -2.33 11.54 -17.21
CA LEU A 190 -2.06 11.57 -15.78
C LEU A 190 -0.56 11.48 -15.50
N GLY A 191 0.04 12.59 -15.09
CA GLY A 191 1.39 12.65 -14.55
C GLY A 191 1.48 11.98 -13.18
N LEU A 192 2.53 11.19 -12.94
CA LEU A 192 2.77 10.51 -11.69
C LEU A 192 4.10 10.94 -11.10
N ALA A 193 4.07 11.59 -9.95
CA ALA A 193 5.29 11.96 -9.25
C ALA A 193 5.90 10.71 -8.59
N ILE A 194 7.02 10.25 -9.13
CA ILE A 194 7.77 9.08 -8.66
C ILE A 194 9.06 9.58 -8.05
N ASP A 195 9.20 9.36 -6.75
CA ASP A 195 10.43 9.62 -6.04
C ASP A 195 11.44 8.48 -6.27
N MET A 196 12.63 8.84 -6.70
CA MET A 196 13.70 7.94 -7.09
C MET A 196 14.88 8.13 -6.14
N GLU A 197 15.17 7.11 -5.35
CA GLU A 197 16.37 7.06 -4.52
C GLU A 197 17.54 6.45 -5.30
N ARG A 198 18.64 7.18 -5.40
CA ARG A 198 19.87 6.71 -6.03
C ARG A 198 20.77 6.03 -5.00
N LYS A 199 21.73 5.25 -5.49
CA LYS A 199 22.69 4.51 -4.66
C LYS A 199 23.55 5.40 -3.76
N ASP A 200 23.68 6.68 -4.10
CA ASP A 200 24.41 7.70 -3.33
C ASP A 200 23.55 8.35 -2.24
N GLY A 201 22.30 7.88 -2.03
CA GLY A 201 21.34 8.45 -1.08
C GLY A 201 20.65 9.72 -1.59
N THR A 202 20.98 10.23 -2.78
CA THR A 202 20.29 11.37 -3.36
C THR A 202 18.92 10.95 -3.91
N ARG A 203 17.92 11.83 -3.72
CA ARG A 203 16.56 11.62 -4.23
C ARG A 203 16.31 12.53 -5.41
N THR A 204 15.68 12.00 -6.45
CA THR A 204 15.26 12.75 -7.63
C THR A 204 13.78 12.48 -7.89
N LEU A 205 13.01 13.53 -8.17
CA LEU A 205 11.61 13.39 -8.52
C LEU A 205 11.45 13.34 -10.05
N LEU A 206 10.80 12.31 -10.56
CA LEU A 206 10.41 12.20 -11.96
C LEU A 206 8.88 12.25 -12.06
N VAL A 207 8.37 12.89 -13.12
CA VAL A 207 6.92 13.00 -13.36
C VAL A 207 6.56 12.53 -14.79
N PRO A 208 6.73 11.24 -15.11
CA PRO A 208 6.20 10.68 -16.35
C PRO A 208 4.66 10.67 -16.33
N SER A 209 4.03 10.49 -17.49
CA SER A 209 2.58 10.49 -17.63
C SER A 209 2.03 9.23 -18.30
N ILE A 210 0.94 8.71 -17.73
CA ILE A 210 0.09 7.72 -18.38
C ILE A 210 -0.76 8.45 -19.41
N LYS A 211 -0.64 8.08 -20.68
CA LYS A 211 -1.34 8.75 -21.78
C LYS A 211 -2.77 8.22 -21.91
N SER A 212 -3.71 9.10 -22.25
CA SER A 212 -5.12 8.77 -22.53
C SER A 212 -5.74 7.87 -21.45
N ALA A 213 -5.52 8.21 -20.19
CA ALA A 213 -5.99 7.40 -19.07
C ALA A 213 -7.52 7.34 -18.99
N ASP A 214 -8.21 8.33 -19.58
CA ASP A 214 -9.67 8.41 -19.68
C ASP A 214 -10.30 7.34 -20.60
N THR A 215 -9.53 6.76 -21.51
CA THR A 215 -10.02 5.71 -22.43
C THR A 215 -9.74 4.29 -21.95
N MET A 216 -9.12 4.14 -20.78
CA MET A 216 -8.71 2.84 -20.23
C MET A 216 -9.80 2.23 -19.36
N THR A 217 -9.77 0.90 -19.20
CA THR A 217 -10.35 0.21 -18.04
C THR A 217 -9.42 0.33 -16.83
N PHE A 218 -9.89 0.00 -15.62
CA PHE A 218 -9.02 0.02 -14.45
C PHE A 218 -7.84 -0.95 -14.57
N GLN A 219 -8.04 -2.13 -15.19
CA GLN A 219 -6.97 -3.12 -15.38
C GLN A 219 -5.88 -2.57 -16.32
N GLU A 220 -6.27 -1.94 -17.43
CA GLU A 220 -5.33 -1.31 -18.38
C GLU A 220 -4.60 -0.13 -17.73
N PHE A 221 -5.32 0.70 -16.98
CA PHE A 221 -4.74 1.81 -16.22
C PHE A 221 -3.71 1.30 -15.20
N TRP A 222 -4.03 0.24 -14.44
CA TRP A 222 -3.11 -0.35 -13.48
C TRP A 222 -1.86 -0.93 -14.16
N GLY A 223 -2.03 -1.62 -15.29
CA GLY A 223 -0.91 -2.12 -16.09
C GLY A 223 -0.01 -1.00 -16.61
N ALA A 224 -0.59 0.07 -17.16
CA ALA A 224 0.14 1.24 -17.64
C ALA A 224 0.85 2.00 -16.50
N TYR A 225 0.21 2.07 -15.33
CA TYR A 225 0.80 2.64 -14.13
C TYR A 225 2.07 1.88 -13.71
N GLU A 226 1.97 0.56 -13.57
CA GLU A 226 3.11 -0.29 -13.18
C GLU A 226 4.23 -0.27 -14.22
N ASP A 227 3.90 -0.23 -15.53
CA ASP A 227 4.89 -0.06 -16.59
C ASP A 227 5.67 1.24 -16.43
N VAL A 228 4.98 2.37 -16.27
CA VAL A 228 5.62 3.69 -16.10
C VAL A 228 6.49 3.72 -14.84
N VAL A 229 6.02 3.14 -13.72
CA VAL A 229 6.80 3.03 -12.48
C VAL A 229 8.05 2.17 -12.68
N ASN A 230 7.90 1.00 -13.31
CA ASN A 230 9.01 0.08 -13.55
C ASN A 230 10.05 0.69 -14.51
N ARG A 231 9.62 1.33 -15.60
CA ARG A 231 10.53 2.03 -16.52
C ARG A 231 11.23 3.21 -15.85
N SER A 232 10.55 3.94 -14.98
CA SER A 232 11.18 5.01 -14.18
C SER A 232 12.26 4.46 -13.26
N ARG A 233 11.96 3.40 -12.50
CA ARG A 233 12.90 2.75 -11.57
C ARG A 233 14.10 2.11 -12.26
N THR A 234 13.88 1.53 -13.43
CA THR A 234 14.94 0.86 -14.21
C THR A 234 15.69 1.79 -15.16
N GLY A 235 15.39 3.09 -15.17
CA GLY A 235 16.06 4.09 -16.01
C GLY A 235 15.74 3.96 -17.50
N LYS A 236 14.61 3.32 -17.86
CA LYS A 236 14.12 3.12 -19.23
C LYS A 236 13.04 4.13 -19.63
N ILE A 237 12.89 5.22 -18.88
CA ILE A 237 11.93 6.29 -19.17
C ILE A 237 12.50 7.20 -20.27
N THR A 238 11.66 7.63 -21.19
CA THR A 238 12.03 8.44 -22.37
C THR A 238 11.47 9.86 -22.26
N PRO A 239 12.00 10.84 -23.02
CA PRO A 239 11.46 12.21 -23.03
C PRO A 239 9.95 12.30 -23.34
N ASP A 240 9.44 11.43 -24.22
CA ASP A 240 8.03 11.41 -24.63
C ASP A 240 7.09 11.04 -23.48
N ASP A 241 7.55 10.27 -22.50
CA ASP A 241 6.79 9.93 -21.31
C ASP A 241 6.45 11.18 -20.47
N PHE A 242 7.27 12.23 -20.53
CA PHE A 242 7.05 13.49 -19.80
C PHE A 242 6.21 14.51 -20.58
N ALA A 243 6.07 14.34 -21.91
CA ALA A 243 5.43 15.31 -22.77
C ALA A 243 3.89 15.28 -22.66
N GLY A 244 3.24 16.44 -22.70
CA GLY A 244 1.78 16.49 -22.80
C GLY A 244 1.02 16.04 -21.55
N THR A 245 1.66 15.97 -20.39
CA THR A 245 0.96 15.81 -19.10
C THR A 245 -0.09 16.90 -18.93
N THR A 246 -1.31 16.54 -18.54
CA THR A 246 -2.44 17.48 -18.40
C THR A 246 -2.82 17.72 -16.95
N ILE A 247 -2.77 16.66 -16.14
CA ILE A 247 -2.99 16.68 -14.69
C ILE A 247 -1.91 15.82 -14.02
N THR A 248 -1.42 16.22 -12.85
CA THR A 248 -0.42 15.46 -12.10
C THR A 248 -0.96 14.98 -10.76
N LEU A 249 -0.63 13.75 -10.37
CA LEU A 249 -0.83 13.21 -9.02
C LEU A 249 0.52 13.10 -8.32
N THR A 250 0.60 13.64 -7.10
CA THR A 250 1.76 13.49 -6.22
C THR A 250 1.35 12.97 -4.87
N ASN A 251 2.12 12.03 -4.32
CA ASN A 251 1.81 11.37 -3.06
C ASN A 251 2.95 11.51 -2.04
N PRO A 252 3.10 12.69 -1.41
CA PRO A 252 4.01 12.85 -0.27
C PRO A 252 3.50 12.13 1.00
N GLY A 253 2.27 11.59 0.99
CA GLY A 253 1.73 10.79 2.09
C GLY A 253 2.57 9.55 2.44
N THR A 254 3.38 9.03 1.52
CA THR A 254 4.29 7.91 1.79
C THR A 254 5.40 8.26 2.78
N VAL A 255 5.73 9.54 2.95
CA VAL A 255 6.70 10.04 3.93
C VAL A 255 6.04 10.74 5.13
N GLY A 256 4.73 10.53 5.33
CA GLY A 256 3.98 11.06 6.47
C GLY A 256 3.47 12.49 6.31
N THR A 257 3.60 13.11 5.12
CA THR A 257 3.06 14.45 4.90
C THR A 257 1.53 14.43 4.86
N VAL A 258 0.88 15.15 5.78
CA VAL A 258 -0.58 15.21 5.86
C VAL A 258 -1.19 16.08 4.75
N GLN A 259 -0.56 17.22 4.45
CA GLN A 259 -1.02 18.15 3.42
C GLN A 259 0.18 18.75 2.70
N SER A 260 0.10 18.82 1.37
CA SER A 260 1.11 19.48 0.54
C SER A 260 0.44 20.44 -0.43
N VAL A 261 1.08 21.58 -0.70
CA VAL A 261 0.67 22.53 -1.73
C VAL A 261 1.65 22.41 -2.89
N PRO A 262 1.42 21.46 -3.82
CA PRO A 262 2.37 21.18 -4.88
C PRO A 262 2.44 22.32 -5.90
N ARG A 263 3.62 22.49 -6.51
CA ARG A 263 3.86 23.48 -7.56
C ARG A 263 3.29 22.99 -8.89
N LEU A 264 2.37 23.75 -9.48
CA LEU A 264 1.81 23.47 -10.80
C LEU A 264 2.82 23.82 -11.90
N MET A 265 2.94 22.96 -12.91
CA MET A 265 3.83 23.18 -14.06
C MET A 265 3.07 23.84 -15.22
N PRO A 266 3.71 24.73 -16.00
CA PRO A 266 3.11 25.30 -17.20
C PRO A 266 2.55 24.22 -18.15
N GLY A 267 1.40 24.49 -18.75
CA GLY A 267 0.72 23.58 -19.67
C GLY A 267 -0.16 22.51 -19.02
N GLN A 268 -0.10 22.34 -17.69
CA GLN A 268 -1.00 21.51 -16.91
C GLN A 268 -2.15 22.34 -16.34
N GLY A 269 -3.32 21.73 -16.16
CA GLY A 269 -4.46 22.41 -15.51
C GLY A 269 -4.39 22.35 -13.99
N THR A 270 -4.12 21.16 -13.46
CA THR A 270 -4.20 20.87 -12.03
C THR A 270 -3.08 19.93 -11.60
N ILE A 271 -2.61 20.10 -10.36
CA ILE A 271 -1.80 19.11 -9.67
C ILE A 271 -2.49 18.74 -8.35
N VAL A 272 -2.60 17.43 -8.11
CA VAL A 272 -3.31 16.84 -6.98
C VAL A 272 -2.31 16.28 -6.00
N GLY A 273 -2.32 16.80 -4.77
CA GLY A 273 -1.53 16.27 -3.66
C GLY A 273 -2.34 15.27 -2.84
N VAL A 274 -1.74 14.12 -2.54
CA VAL A 274 -2.32 13.08 -1.68
C VAL A 274 -1.54 13.02 -0.38
N GLY A 275 -2.23 13.31 0.73
CA GLY A 275 -1.68 13.23 2.07
C GLY A 275 -1.59 11.81 2.61
N ALA A 276 -0.93 11.67 3.76
CA ALA A 276 -0.86 10.42 4.50
C ALA A 276 -2.26 9.98 4.96
N ILE A 277 -2.51 8.68 4.90
CA ILE A 277 -3.71 8.07 5.48
C ILE A 277 -3.43 7.85 6.97
N GLY A 278 -4.22 8.46 7.83
CA GLY A 278 -4.01 8.36 9.27
C GLY A 278 -5.23 8.80 10.07
N TYR A 279 -5.20 8.55 11.38
CA TYR A 279 -6.20 9.12 12.27
C TYR A 279 -6.01 10.65 12.37
N PRO A 280 -7.09 11.41 12.59
CA PRO A 280 -6.98 12.80 12.98
C PRO A 280 -6.00 12.96 14.17
N PRO A 281 -5.23 14.06 14.26
CA PRO A 281 -4.18 14.24 15.27
C PRO A 281 -4.61 13.90 16.71
N GLU A 282 -5.81 14.34 17.08
CA GLU A 282 -6.47 14.09 18.37
C GLU A 282 -6.70 12.60 18.72
N TYR A 283 -6.62 11.70 17.74
CA TYR A 283 -6.88 10.26 17.90
C TYR A 283 -5.69 9.36 17.56
N GLN A 284 -4.53 9.91 17.21
CA GLN A 284 -3.38 9.12 16.71
C GLN A 284 -2.82 8.09 17.70
N ALA A 285 -2.90 8.38 19.00
CA ALA A 285 -2.41 7.52 20.08
C ALA A 285 -3.55 6.87 20.90
N ALA A 286 -4.80 6.98 20.44
CA ALA A 286 -5.92 6.38 21.13
C ALA A 286 -5.89 4.84 21.02
N ASP A 287 -6.40 4.14 22.04
CA ASP A 287 -6.52 2.68 22.01
C ASP A 287 -7.37 2.25 20.80
N SER A 288 -6.84 1.35 19.97
CA SER A 288 -7.49 0.86 18.76
C SER A 288 -8.90 0.29 19.01
N ARG A 289 -9.15 -0.31 20.18
CA ARG A 289 -10.48 -0.83 20.56
C ARG A 289 -11.45 0.31 20.83
N VAL A 290 -10.98 1.40 21.44
CA VAL A 290 -11.80 2.61 21.66
C VAL A 290 -12.12 3.27 20.33
N LEU A 291 -11.17 3.35 19.40
CA LEU A 291 -11.41 3.87 18.05
C LEU A 291 -12.46 3.03 17.30
N ALA A 292 -12.35 1.71 17.36
CA ALA A 292 -13.33 0.81 16.78
C ALA A 292 -14.72 0.97 17.43
N GLN A 293 -14.80 1.08 18.75
CA GLN A 293 -16.07 1.27 19.48
C GLN A 293 -16.73 2.61 19.17
N THR A 294 -15.95 3.68 19.04
CA THR A 294 -16.46 5.03 18.75
C THR A 294 -16.68 5.29 17.26
N GLY A 295 -16.26 4.37 16.38
CA GLY A 295 -16.43 4.52 14.93
C GLY A 295 -15.48 5.55 14.31
N VAL A 296 -14.41 5.93 15.00
CA VAL A 296 -13.42 6.86 14.47
C VAL A 296 -12.57 6.15 13.41
N GLY A 297 -12.60 6.67 12.19
CA GLY A 297 -11.87 6.15 11.04
C GLY A 297 -10.65 6.99 10.67
N ARG A 298 -9.76 6.40 9.87
CA ARG A 298 -8.66 7.13 9.25
C ARG A 298 -9.16 8.03 8.14
N VAL A 299 -8.54 9.19 8.00
CA VAL A 299 -8.82 10.18 6.98
C VAL A 299 -7.64 10.32 6.03
N ILE A 300 -7.92 10.88 4.86
CA ILE A 300 -6.91 11.33 3.90
C ILE A 300 -7.24 12.76 3.52
N THR A 301 -6.21 13.60 3.42
CA THR A 301 -6.33 14.98 2.95
C THR A 301 -5.82 15.07 1.52
N MET A 302 -6.65 15.58 0.62
CA MET A 302 -6.28 15.84 -0.77
C MET A 302 -6.26 17.34 -1.03
N THR A 303 -5.25 17.77 -1.79
CA THR A 303 -5.12 19.14 -2.27
C THR A 303 -5.24 19.18 -3.79
N SER A 304 -5.81 20.27 -4.30
CA SER A 304 -5.92 20.56 -5.73
C SER A 304 -5.35 21.95 -5.94
N THR A 305 -4.15 22.02 -6.51
CA THR A 305 -3.52 23.28 -6.90
C THR A 305 -3.69 23.48 -8.40
N TYR A 306 -4.32 24.60 -8.79
CA TYR A 306 -4.80 24.87 -10.14
C TYR A 306 -4.48 26.31 -10.56
N ASP A 307 -4.43 26.56 -11.86
CA ASP A 307 -4.24 27.91 -12.43
C ASP A 307 -5.54 28.73 -12.33
N HIS A 308 -5.55 29.73 -11.43
CA HIS A 308 -6.76 30.51 -11.13
C HIS A 308 -7.14 31.47 -12.28
N ARG A 309 -6.34 31.58 -13.35
CA ARG A 309 -6.75 32.31 -14.58
C ARG A 309 -7.86 31.59 -15.33
N VAL A 310 -7.85 30.25 -15.33
CA VAL A 310 -8.72 29.43 -16.18
C VAL A 310 -9.63 28.48 -15.39
N ILE A 311 -9.28 28.15 -14.16
CA ILE A 311 -10.04 27.28 -13.26
C ILE A 311 -10.49 28.07 -12.04
N GLN A 312 -11.78 28.00 -11.69
CA GLN A 312 -12.33 28.68 -10.53
C GLN A 312 -12.30 27.79 -9.27
N GLY A 313 -12.23 28.41 -8.09
CA GLY A 313 -12.21 27.66 -6.82
C GLY A 313 -13.44 26.78 -6.59
N ALA A 314 -14.61 27.17 -7.10
CA ALA A 314 -15.79 26.33 -7.07
C ALA A 314 -15.61 25.04 -7.90
N GLU A 315 -14.97 25.11 -9.07
CA GLU A 315 -14.71 23.95 -9.93
C GLU A 315 -13.75 22.98 -9.25
N SER A 316 -12.67 23.51 -8.65
CA SER A 316 -11.71 22.71 -7.89
C SER A 316 -12.33 22.05 -6.66
N GLY A 317 -13.19 22.76 -5.91
CA GLY A 317 -13.95 22.21 -4.79
C GLY A 317 -14.93 21.11 -5.21
N LEU A 318 -15.64 21.30 -6.33
CA LEU A 318 -16.53 20.30 -6.92
C LEU A 318 -15.77 19.08 -7.45
N PHE A 319 -14.57 19.27 -7.99
CA PHE A 319 -13.68 18.19 -8.41
C PHE A 319 -13.22 17.34 -7.21
N LEU A 320 -12.73 17.96 -6.14
CA LEU A 320 -12.37 17.22 -4.91
C LEU A 320 -13.58 16.55 -4.26
N ARG A 321 -14.77 17.18 -4.32
CA ARG A 321 -16.03 16.53 -3.92
C ARG A 321 -16.28 15.27 -4.73
N ARG A 322 -16.07 15.34 -6.05
CA ARG A 322 -16.31 14.22 -6.96
C ARG A 322 -15.35 13.07 -6.69
N VAL A 323 -14.06 13.34 -6.47
CA VAL A 323 -13.09 12.31 -6.07
C VAL A 323 -13.53 11.63 -4.76
N HIS A 324 -13.94 12.43 -3.77
CA HIS A 324 -14.46 11.89 -2.50
C HIS A 324 -15.66 10.97 -2.71
N GLN A 325 -16.65 11.38 -3.52
CA GLN A 325 -17.83 10.58 -3.84
C GLN A 325 -17.49 9.24 -4.51
N LEU A 326 -16.59 9.25 -5.48
CA LEU A 326 -16.11 8.03 -6.14
C LEU A 326 -15.42 7.08 -5.14
N LEU A 327 -14.58 7.61 -4.24
CA LEU A 327 -13.93 6.82 -3.20
C LEU A 327 -14.89 6.30 -2.12
N LEU A 328 -16.08 6.89 -1.98
CA LEU A 328 -17.22 6.34 -1.22
C LEU A 328 -18.05 5.32 -2.00
N GLY A 329 -17.70 5.02 -3.25
CA GLY A 329 -18.34 4.01 -4.07
C GLY A 329 -19.54 4.49 -4.88
N GLU A 330 -19.78 5.80 -4.99
CA GLU A 330 -20.79 6.35 -5.90
C GLU A 330 -20.52 5.92 -7.36
N ASP A 331 -21.58 5.85 -8.16
CA ASP A 331 -21.56 5.45 -9.58
C ASP A 331 -20.91 4.09 -9.86
N GLY A 332 -21.00 3.16 -8.90
CA GLY A 332 -20.45 1.82 -9.06
C GLY A 332 -18.92 1.81 -9.18
N PHE A 333 -18.22 2.81 -8.63
CA PHE A 333 -16.77 2.94 -8.77
C PHE A 333 -16.00 1.65 -8.42
N TYR A 334 -16.35 1.00 -7.31
CA TYR A 334 -15.72 -0.27 -6.93
C TYR A 334 -16.26 -1.46 -7.70
N ASP A 335 -17.50 -1.41 -8.21
CA ASP A 335 -18.05 -2.49 -9.04
C ASP A 335 -17.27 -2.59 -10.34
N GLU A 336 -17.06 -1.46 -11.02
CA GLU A 336 -16.26 -1.35 -12.23
C GLU A 336 -14.82 -1.85 -12.00
N ILE A 337 -14.21 -1.50 -10.86
CA ILE A 337 -12.87 -1.98 -10.51
C ILE A 337 -12.85 -3.50 -10.30
N PHE A 338 -13.84 -4.05 -9.60
CA PHE A 338 -13.90 -5.48 -9.31
C PHE A 338 -14.17 -6.29 -10.58
N GLU A 339 -15.07 -5.82 -11.43
CA GLU A 339 -15.36 -6.40 -12.74
C GLU A 339 -14.12 -6.38 -13.64
N ALA A 340 -13.48 -5.21 -13.80
CA ALA A 340 -12.27 -5.08 -14.62
C ALA A 340 -11.12 -5.97 -14.12
N MET A 341 -11.05 -6.24 -12.82
CA MET A 341 -10.02 -7.10 -12.22
C MET A 341 -10.42 -8.58 -12.16
N GLY A 342 -11.62 -8.95 -12.64
CA GLY A 342 -12.15 -10.31 -12.58
C GLY A 342 -12.26 -10.84 -11.15
N ILE A 343 -12.63 -9.98 -10.20
CA ILE A 343 -12.80 -10.37 -8.79
C ILE A 343 -14.18 -11.01 -8.62
N PRO A 344 -14.27 -12.27 -8.16
CA PRO A 344 -15.51 -13.02 -8.09
C PRO A 344 -16.36 -12.67 -6.85
N TYR A 345 -16.25 -11.44 -6.34
CA TYR A 345 -16.93 -11.01 -5.12
C TYR A 345 -17.53 -9.62 -5.32
N VAL A 346 -18.56 -9.31 -4.55
CA VAL A 346 -19.14 -7.95 -4.53
C VAL A 346 -18.29 -7.04 -3.63
N PRO A 347 -18.02 -5.78 -4.02
CA PRO A 347 -17.30 -4.83 -3.18
C PRO A 347 -18.08 -4.50 -1.90
N ALA A 348 -17.35 -4.13 -0.84
CA ALA A 348 -17.96 -3.55 0.34
C ALA A 348 -18.64 -2.21 -0.03
N ARG A 349 -19.72 -1.89 0.69
CA ARG A 349 -20.51 -0.66 0.50
C ARG A 349 -20.32 0.30 1.66
N TRP A 350 -20.43 1.60 1.38
CA TRP A 350 -20.55 2.60 2.42
C TRP A 350 -21.87 2.42 3.16
N ALA A 351 -21.83 2.52 4.49
CA ALA A 351 -23.00 2.56 5.35
C ALA A 351 -22.67 3.36 6.61
N ASP A 352 -23.70 3.95 7.21
CA ASP A 352 -23.54 4.68 8.47
C ASP A 352 -23.22 3.73 9.62
N ASP A 353 -22.48 4.22 10.61
CA ASP A 353 -22.18 3.44 11.79
C ASP A 353 -23.40 3.36 12.73
N THR A 354 -23.72 2.15 13.17
CA THR A 354 -24.77 1.87 14.13
C THR A 354 -24.22 0.97 15.23
N ASN A 355 -23.63 1.59 16.26
CA ASN A 355 -23.03 0.87 17.38
C ASN A 355 -23.81 1.06 18.67
N PRO A 356 -24.55 0.04 19.14
CA PRO A 356 -25.18 0.09 20.45
C PRO A 356 -24.15 0.02 21.59
N GLU A 357 -24.52 0.58 22.74
CA GLU A 357 -23.68 0.56 23.95
C GLU A 357 -23.35 -0.88 24.38
N PRO A 358 -22.09 -1.22 24.68
CA PRO A 358 -21.72 -2.54 25.19
C PRO A 358 -22.56 -2.96 26.40
N GLY A 359 -23.04 -4.21 26.40
CA GLY A 359 -23.89 -4.74 27.48
C GLY A 359 -25.38 -4.36 27.38
N SER A 360 -25.75 -3.44 26.49
CA SER A 360 -27.16 -3.15 26.20
C SER A 360 -27.84 -4.30 25.46
N ARG A 361 -29.17 -4.37 25.54
CA ARG A 361 -29.96 -5.36 24.77
C ARG A 361 -29.69 -5.27 23.26
N PRO A 362 -29.67 -4.09 22.61
CA PRO A 362 -29.33 -3.99 21.19
C PRO A 362 -27.92 -4.49 20.85
N TRP A 363 -26.95 -4.37 21.77
CA TRP A 363 -25.62 -4.94 21.57
C TRP A 363 -25.64 -6.47 21.60
N ALA A 364 -26.38 -7.07 22.54
CA ALA A 364 -26.57 -8.52 22.56
C ALA A 364 -27.27 -9.04 21.29
N GLU A 365 -28.25 -8.29 20.77
CA GLU A 365 -28.90 -8.59 19.48
C GLU A 365 -27.88 -8.53 18.32
N LYS A 366 -26.99 -7.53 18.29
CA LYS A 366 -25.92 -7.44 17.29
C LYS A 366 -24.94 -8.63 17.35
N GLN A 367 -24.53 -9.03 18.56
CA GLN A 367 -23.70 -10.22 18.79
C GLN A 367 -24.40 -11.51 18.33
N ALA A 368 -25.71 -11.65 18.58
CA ALA A 368 -26.49 -12.79 18.11
C ALA A 368 -26.52 -12.88 16.58
N ARG A 369 -26.63 -11.74 15.90
CA ARG A 369 -26.56 -11.66 14.43
C ARG A 369 -25.20 -12.06 13.88
N VAL A 370 -24.09 -11.78 14.57
CA VAL A 370 -22.75 -12.27 14.19
C VAL A 370 -22.70 -13.80 14.26
N PHE A 371 -23.24 -14.42 15.31
CA PHE A 371 -23.33 -15.89 15.37
C PHE A 371 -24.20 -16.47 14.26
N GLN A 372 -25.33 -15.82 13.97
CA GLN A 372 -26.20 -16.22 12.87
C GLN A 372 -25.47 -16.14 11.52
N LEU A 373 -24.70 -15.08 11.28
CA LEU A 373 -23.91 -14.91 10.07
C LEU A 373 -22.85 -16.02 9.94
N ILE A 374 -22.07 -16.28 10.99
CA ILE A 374 -21.10 -17.40 11.01
C ILE A 374 -21.79 -18.71 10.67
N ASN A 375 -22.95 -18.98 11.27
CA ASN A 375 -23.72 -20.18 10.96
C ASN A 375 -24.20 -20.22 9.51
N MET A 376 -24.64 -19.09 8.93
CA MET A 376 -25.08 -19.06 7.53
C MET A 376 -23.93 -19.30 6.56
N TYR A 377 -22.71 -18.82 6.84
CA TYR A 377 -21.54 -19.20 6.04
C TYR A 377 -21.26 -20.71 6.11
N ARG A 378 -21.44 -21.35 7.28
CA ARG A 378 -21.29 -22.81 7.42
C ARG A 378 -22.34 -23.61 6.65
N VAL A 379 -23.58 -23.10 6.58
CA VAL A 379 -24.71 -23.79 5.95
C VAL A 379 -24.74 -23.52 4.44
N ARG A 380 -24.48 -22.29 4.01
CA ARG A 380 -24.74 -21.79 2.65
C ARG A 380 -23.55 -21.14 1.98
N GLY A 381 -22.37 -21.09 2.60
CA GLY A 381 -21.19 -20.45 2.01
C GLY A 381 -20.82 -20.99 0.63
N HIS A 382 -21.09 -22.28 0.39
CA HIS A 382 -20.92 -22.94 -0.90
C HIS A 382 -21.71 -22.29 -2.06
N LEU A 383 -22.80 -21.56 -1.78
CA LEU A 383 -23.59 -20.87 -2.81
C LEU A 383 -22.90 -19.66 -3.44
N ILE A 384 -21.89 -19.08 -2.76
CA ILE A 384 -21.11 -17.94 -3.26
C ILE A 384 -19.63 -18.29 -3.45
N ALA A 385 -19.32 -19.58 -3.50
CA ALA A 385 -17.97 -20.07 -3.76
C ALA A 385 -17.60 -19.89 -5.25
N ASP A 386 -16.36 -19.49 -5.53
CA ASP A 386 -15.79 -19.36 -6.89
C ASP A 386 -15.46 -20.75 -7.46
N LEU A 387 -16.52 -21.49 -7.84
CA LEU A 387 -16.43 -22.87 -8.33
C LEU A 387 -16.45 -22.99 -9.86
N ASP A 388 -16.98 -22.00 -10.56
CA ASP A 388 -17.07 -22.00 -12.02
C ASP A 388 -15.80 -21.39 -12.65
N PRO A 389 -14.90 -22.19 -13.27
CA PRO A 389 -13.70 -21.67 -13.91
C PRO A 389 -14.00 -20.80 -15.14
N LEU A 390 -15.22 -20.89 -15.71
CA LEU A 390 -15.66 -20.08 -16.84
C LEU A 390 -16.32 -18.77 -16.41
N ARG A 391 -16.72 -18.66 -15.13
CA ARG A 391 -17.39 -17.50 -14.52
C ARG A 391 -18.52 -16.95 -15.39
N GLN A 392 -19.44 -17.84 -15.78
CA GLN A 392 -20.54 -17.49 -16.69
C GLN A 392 -21.54 -16.55 -16.04
N GLU A 393 -21.74 -16.69 -14.73
CA GLU A 393 -22.63 -15.83 -13.96
C GLU A 393 -21.85 -14.73 -13.23
N PRO A 394 -22.37 -13.49 -13.21
CA PRO A 394 -21.75 -12.42 -12.46
C PRO A 394 -21.79 -12.74 -10.95
N PRO A 395 -20.76 -12.33 -10.18
CA PRO A 395 -20.77 -12.51 -8.74
C PRO A 395 -21.99 -11.85 -8.08
N ALA A 396 -22.76 -12.64 -7.35
CA ALA A 396 -23.89 -12.17 -6.57
C ALA A 396 -23.71 -12.50 -5.10
N ILE A 397 -24.02 -11.56 -4.22
CA ILE A 397 -24.05 -11.83 -2.78
C ILE A 397 -25.42 -12.39 -2.40
N HIS A 398 -25.43 -13.55 -1.75
CA HIS A 398 -26.66 -14.10 -1.18
C HIS A 398 -27.04 -13.30 0.07
N ALA A 399 -28.31 -12.90 0.22
CA ALA A 399 -28.75 -12.01 1.30
C ALA A 399 -28.41 -12.54 2.71
N GLU A 400 -28.55 -13.85 2.94
CA GLU A 400 -28.18 -14.52 4.20
C GLU A 400 -26.65 -14.59 4.47
N LEU A 401 -25.82 -14.21 3.51
CA LEU A 401 -24.35 -14.15 3.64
C LEU A 401 -23.83 -12.71 3.63
N ASP A 402 -24.70 -11.74 3.34
CA ASP A 402 -24.37 -10.32 3.32
C ASP A 402 -24.38 -9.74 4.75
N PRO A 403 -23.24 -9.25 5.29
CA PRO A 403 -23.19 -8.60 6.59
C PRO A 403 -24.21 -7.43 6.73
N ILE A 404 -24.51 -6.72 5.64
CA ILE A 404 -25.42 -5.57 5.66
C ILE A 404 -26.85 -6.01 6.03
N THR A 405 -27.29 -7.19 5.56
CA THR A 405 -28.60 -7.78 5.93
C THR A 405 -28.74 -7.97 7.45
N TYR A 406 -27.62 -8.15 8.15
CA TYR A 406 -27.56 -8.32 9.60
C TYR A 406 -27.37 -6.98 10.34
N GLY A 407 -27.32 -5.85 9.64
CA GLY A 407 -26.98 -4.55 10.22
C GLY A 407 -25.52 -4.45 10.67
N LEU A 408 -24.63 -5.22 10.04
CA LEU A 408 -23.18 -5.12 10.23
C LEU A 408 -22.60 -4.30 9.08
N THR A 409 -21.84 -3.26 9.41
CA THR A 409 -21.29 -2.34 8.41
C THR A 409 -19.77 -2.41 8.35
N ILE A 410 -19.16 -1.65 7.43
CA ILE A 410 -17.70 -1.52 7.35
C ILE A 410 -17.06 -1.02 8.66
N TRP A 411 -17.83 -0.32 9.50
CA TRP A 411 -17.39 0.20 10.79
C TRP A 411 -17.23 -0.89 11.85
N ASP A 412 -17.96 -1.99 11.70
CA ASP A 412 -17.89 -3.14 12.60
C ASP A 412 -16.67 -4.02 12.37
N LEU A 413 -15.99 -3.89 11.22
CA LEU A 413 -14.89 -4.77 10.81
C LEU A 413 -13.73 -4.82 11.82
N ASP A 414 -13.49 -3.73 12.55
CA ASP A 414 -12.42 -3.65 13.55
C ASP A 414 -12.94 -3.88 14.99
N ARG A 415 -14.24 -4.12 15.18
CA ARG A 415 -14.84 -4.43 16.48
C ARG A 415 -14.74 -5.91 16.78
N GLU A 416 -14.53 -6.23 18.06
CA GLU A 416 -14.42 -7.59 18.55
C GLU A 416 -15.78 -8.18 18.87
N PHE A 417 -15.98 -9.43 18.46
CA PHE A 417 -17.17 -10.22 18.73
C PHE A 417 -16.76 -11.60 19.23
N ALA A 418 -17.62 -12.19 20.06
CA ALA A 418 -17.50 -13.61 20.39
C ALA A 418 -17.78 -14.45 19.14
N THR A 419 -17.03 -15.53 18.97
CA THR A 419 -17.05 -16.33 17.72
C THR A 419 -17.60 -17.75 17.90
N GLY A 420 -17.76 -18.22 19.14
CA GLY A 420 -18.19 -19.58 19.41
C GLY A 420 -17.13 -20.61 18.98
N ASN A 421 -15.85 -20.27 19.15
CA ASN A 421 -14.70 -21.11 18.81
C ASN A 421 -14.45 -21.32 17.30
N LEU A 422 -14.80 -20.32 16.48
CA LEU A 422 -14.43 -20.26 15.05
C LEU A 422 -12.91 -20.28 14.90
N GLY A 423 -12.39 -21.25 14.13
CA GLY A 423 -10.95 -21.39 13.90
C GLY A 423 -10.11 -21.49 15.19
N GLY A 424 -10.68 -22.03 16.27
CA GLY A 424 -9.99 -22.21 17.56
C GLY A 424 -9.89 -20.94 18.44
N LYS A 425 -10.50 -19.82 18.03
CA LYS A 425 -10.46 -18.55 18.78
C LYS A 425 -11.82 -18.26 19.37
N THR A 426 -11.88 -17.72 20.59
CA THR A 426 -13.14 -17.38 21.29
C THR A 426 -13.65 -15.97 20.98
N GLN A 427 -12.75 -15.06 20.61
CA GLN A 427 -13.05 -13.69 20.18
C GLN A 427 -12.17 -13.29 19.01
N MET A 428 -12.75 -12.54 18.07
CA MET A 428 -12.07 -12.04 16.88
C MET A 428 -12.74 -10.73 16.43
N THR A 429 -12.00 -9.89 15.69
CA THR A 429 -12.62 -8.78 14.98
C THR A 429 -13.56 -9.28 13.89
N LEU A 430 -14.64 -8.55 13.58
CA LEU A 430 -15.56 -8.98 12.52
C LEU A 430 -14.84 -9.17 11.17
N GLY A 431 -13.85 -8.35 10.85
CA GLY A 431 -13.04 -8.49 9.65
C GLY A 431 -12.30 -9.83 9.61
N ASN A 432 -11.75 -10.28 10.74
CA ASN A 432 -11.11 -11.59 10.84
C ASN A 432 -12.13 -12.73 10.81
N ILE A 433 -13.31 -12.58 11.43
CA ILE A 433 -14.41 -13.54 11.35
C ILE A 433 -14.80 -13.77 9.89
N LEU A 434 -15.10 -12.68 9.16
CA LEU A 434 -15.48 -12.72 7.74
C LEU A 434 -14.37 -13.30 6.88
N GLY A 435 -13.10 -12.96 7.16
CA GLY A 435 -11.94 -13.58 6.53
C GLY A 435 -11.96 -15.10 6.72
N THR A 436 -12.02 -15.58 7.96
CA THR A 436 -11.98 -17.02 8.25
C THR A 436 -13.14 -17.80 7.61
N VAL A 437 -14.37 -17.29 7.66
CA VAL A 437 -15.51 -18.01 7.05
C VAL A 437 -15.50 -17.96 5.53
N ARG A 438 -15.08 -16.83 4.92
CA ARG A 438 -14.92 -16.76 3.46
C ARG A 438 -13.83 -17.68 2.97
N ASP A 439 -12.70 -17.71 3.68
CA ASP A 439 -11.55 -18.55 3.38
C ASP A 439 -11.91 -20.03 3.41
N ALA A 440 -12.74 -20.44 4.37
CA ALA A 440 -13.17 -21.83 4.56
C ALA A 440 -14.28 -22.27 3.59
N TYR A 441 -15.25 -21.39 3.28
CA TYR A 441 -16.52 -21.82 2.67
C TYR A 441 -16.86 -21.19 1.31
N CYS A 442 -16.18 -20.12 0.89
CA CYS A 442 -16.60 -19.28 -0.23
C CYS A 442 -15.51 -19.08 -1.29
N ARG A 443 -14.49 -19.94 -1.34
CA ARG A 443 -13.39 -19.83 -2.31
C ARG A 443 -13.56 -20.83 -3.45
N THR A 444 -12.46 -21.41 -3.90
CA THR A 444 -12.41 -22.47 -4.90
C THR A 444 -12.86 -23.84 -4.37
N ILE A 445 -13.42 -23.88 -3.16
CA ILE A 445 -13.98 -25.07 -2.50
C ILE A 445 -15.28 -24.64 -1.83
N GLY A 446 -16.37 -25.32 -2.16
CA GLY A 446 -17.67 -25.22 -1.49
C GLY A 446 -17.87 -26.45 -0.61
N ILE A 447 -18.11 -26.25 0.68
CA ILE A 447 -18.25 -27.35 1.65
C ILE A 447 -19.71 -27.45 2.09
N GLU A 448 -20.33 -28.60 1.81
CA GLU A 448 -21.68 -28.92 2.26
C GLU A 448 -21.62 -30.04 3.30
N TYR A 449 -21.86 -29.72 4.55
CA TYR A 449 -21.73 -30.70 5.64
C TYR A 449 -22.78 -30.56 6.75
N MET A 450 -23.49 -29.44 6.81
CA MET A 450 -24.44 -29.17 7.89
C MET A 450 -25.65 -30.11 7.89
N HIS A 451 -25.88 -30.86 6.79
CA HIS A 451 -26.88 -31.92 6.66
C HIS A 451 -26.52 -33.22 7.41
N ILE A 452 -25.25 -33.41 7.80
CA ILE A 452 -24.81 -34.55 8.61
C ILE A 452 -25.56 -34.56 9.94
N GLN A 453 -25.86 -35.72 10.52
CA GLN A 453 -26.55 -35.80 11.82
C GLN A 453 -25.58 -35.85 13.00
N GLU A 454 -24.44 -36.53 12.82
CA GLU A 454 -23.41 -36.73 13.84
C GLU A 454 -22.63 -35.44 14.17
N PRO A 455 -22.71 -34.90 15.40
CA PRO A 455 -22.01 -33.67 15.77
C PRO A 455 -20.48 -33.76 15.66
N ASP A 456 -19.90 -34.92 15.99
CA ASP A 456 -18.44 -35.11 15.95
C ASP A 456 -17.89 -35.00 14.53
N GLN A 457 -18.64 -35.49 13.53
CA GLN A 457 -18.29 -35.35 12.12
C GLN A 457 -18.36 -33.90 11.65
N LYS A 458 -19.38 -33.15 12.05
CA LYS A 458 -19.46 -31.70 11.77
C LYS A 458 -18.29 -30.96 12.38
N ARG A 459 -17.96 -31.29 13.63
CA ARG A 459 -16.85 -30.67 14.36
C ARG A 459 -15.51 -30.96 13.69
N TRP A 460 -15.31 -32.20 13.22
CA TRP A 460 -14.12 -32.58 12.48
C TRP A 460 -13.95 -31.71 11.22
N ILE A 461 -15.02 -31.53 10.43
CA ILE A 461 -14.97 -30.69 9.22
C ILE A 461 -14.67 -29.24 9.59
N GLN A 462 -15.32 -28.67 10.61
CA GLN A 462 -15.07 -27.30 11.08
C GLN A 462 -13.61 -27.09 11.46
N VAL A 463 -13.00 -28.01 12.21
CA VAL A 463 -11.59 -27.92 12.62
C VAL A 463 -10.64 -28.00 11.43
N HIS A 464 -11.00 -28.72 10.37
CA HIS A 464 -10.17 -28.87 9.18
C HIS A 464 -10.41 -27.79 8.11
N ALA A 465 -11.55 -27.10 8.14
CA ALA A 465 -11.88 -26.04 7.20
C ALA A 465 -11.59 -24.64 7.78
N GLU A 466 -11.91 -24.40 9.05
CA GLU A 466 -11.86 -23.07 9.67
C GLU A 466 -10.49 -22.79 10.28
N GLY A 467 -9.86 -21.69 9.86
CA GLY A 467 -8.60 -21.23 10.46
C GLY A 467 -7.34 -21.88 9.89
N ARG A 468 -7.45 -22.72 8.84
CA ARG A 468 -6.29 -23.24 8.11
C ARG A 468 -5.90 -22.31 6.98
N THR A 469 -4.59 -22.11 6.82
CA THR A 469 -3.98 -21.30 5.76
C THR A 469 -2.88 -22.06 5.03
N ASP A 470 -2.93 -23.40 5.03
CA ASP A 470 -1.85 -24.23 4.49
C ASP A 470 -1.74 -24.02 2.97
N GLU A 471 -0.83 -23.14 2.56
CA GLU A 471 -0.40 -23.06 1.18
C GLU A 471 0.54 -24.23 0.89
N PRO A 472 0.40 -24.91 -0.26
CA PRO A 472 1.36 -25.91 -0.66
C PRO A 472 2.75 -25.26 -0.78
N ASP A 473 3.75 -25.95 -0.24
CA ASP A 473 5.14 -25.55 -0.41
C ASP A 473 5.58 -25.62 -1.89
N ASP A 474 6.76 -25.08 -2.19
CA ASP A 474 7.26 -25.01 -3.56
C ASP A 474 7.46 -26.41 -4.17
N GLU A 475 7.77 -27.42 -3.37
CA GLU A 475 7.89 -28.80 -3.84
C GLU A 475 6.53 -29.38 -4.25
N ALA A 476 5.51 -29.24 -3.40
CA ALA A 476 4.14 -29.63 -3.68
C ALA A 476 3.59 -28.88 -4.90
N LYS A 477 3.83 -27.57 -5.01
CA LYS A 477 3.47 -26.75 -6.18
C LYS A 477 4.12 -27.31 -7.45
N ARG A 478 5.43 -27.61 -7.45
CA ARG A 478 6.13 -28.22 -8.59
C ARG A 478 5.59 -29.61 -8.93
N ARG A 479 5.25 -30.42 -7.92
CA ARG A 479 4.66 -31.75 -8.12
C ARG A 479 3.28 -31.68 -8.76
N ILE A 480 2.42 -30.77 -8.30
CA ILE A 480 1.09 -30.51 -8.88
C ILE A 480 1.24 -30.04 -10.33
N LEU A 481 2.12 -29.07 -10.59
CA LEU A 481 2.39 -28.57 -11.94
C LEU A 481 2.89 -29.69 -12.86
N LYS A 482 3.79 -30.56 -12.39
CA LYS A 482 4.28 -31.71 -13.17
C LYS A 482 3.13 -32.65 -13.55
N LYS A 483 2.18 -32.90 -12.65
CA LYS A 483 1.00 -33.74 -12.93
C LYS A 483 0.06 -33.10 -13.96
N LEU A 484 -0.17 -31.78 -13.85
CA LEU A 484 -0.96 -31.05 -14.85
C LEU A 484 -0.29 -31.07 -16.23
N THR A 485 1.04 -30.88 -16.30
CA THR A 485 1.79 -30.97 -17.55
C THR A 485 1.72 -32.37 -18.16
N GLN A 486 1.81 -33.42 -17.34
CA GLN A 486 1.67 -34.81 -17.79
C GLN A 486 0.27 -35.06 -18.38
N ALA A 487 -0.79 -34.62 -17.70
CA ALA A 487 -2.16 -34.74 -18.20
C ALA A 487 -2.35 -33.98 -19.52
N GLY A 488 -1.96 -32.70 -19.58
CA GLY A 488 -2.09 -31.89 -20.79
C GLY A 488 -1.19 -32.32 -21.95
N ALA A 489 -0.07 -33.00 -21.69
CA ALA A 489 0.75 -33.62 -22.74
C ALA A 489 0.12 -34.90 -23.29
N PHE A 490 -0.48 -35.71 -22.41
CA PHE A 490 -1.18 -36.92 -22.81
C PHE A 490 -2.42 -36.61 -23.66
N GLU A 491 -3.23 -35.63 -23.26
CA GLU A 491 -4.39 -35.18 -24.05
C GLU A 491 -4.00 -34.68 -25.45
N ARG A 492 -2.94 -33.86 -25.56
CA ARG A 492 -2.39 -33.39 -26.85
C ARG A 492 -1.75 -34.47 -27.71
N PHE A 493 -1.44 -35.63 -27.14
CA PHE A 493 -0.96 -36.77 -27.89
C PHE A 493 -2.12 -37.62 -28.43
N LEU A 494 -3.23 -37.68 -27.70
CA LEU A 494 -4.43 -38.44 -28.08
C LEU A 494 -5.29 -37.72 -29.13
N HIS A 495 -5.36 -36.39 -29.07
CA HIS A 495 -6.15 -35.52 -29.95
C HIS A 495 -5.23 -34.65 -30.80
#